data_AF-A0A7X7QIU0-F1
#
_entry.id   AF-A0A7X7QIU0-F1
#
_cell.length_a   1.000
_cell.length_b   1.000
_cell.length_c   1.000
_cell.angle_alpha   90.00
_cell.angle_beta   90.00
_cell.angle_gamma   90.00
#
_symmetry.space_group_name_H-M   'P 1'
#
loop_
_entity.id
_entity.type
_entity.pdbx_description
1 polymer ?
#
loop_
_entity_poly.entity_id
_entity_poly.type
_entity_poly.pdbx_seq_one_letter_code
_entity_poly.pdbx_strand_id
1 'polypeptide(L)'
;MRFMPMSAAMFALLTVGFALHSAAESGEPRTVRDAMWIWAHIEGGYDNLWGLPRNSKMTPSEGAKSMGLRNVIMIKYLGKPKPPFNEYAAQFRDMDKVMWSIVGASGETSDKERDHVLDLAAKMPNVTGVFMDDFFFLQPGEVTPHWLAENNVRFPVSLTLTLPEPTAIDRLTLTQSDWKTSDYRSARFAVDLAADEGQYKEAATGVVPNSPGAVVEVALPKTQARAVRIRILGTHDADGAESCGLQRVQLWQGGKAVSSENIKVEASSEYPGHSAKSVLPIKDAEGQGAPAALTVDDIERLRKRLVLKDRKLDLGVTLYTYQLGERVVPHLKHVDVVSLWTWEAQDLEHLEDNFARFQALVPGKRVLLGIYMWDFGTNKPIPLDLMKKQCDLALKWLREGKIEGMIFLATNICDMDIEAVDWARDWIADVGDEPIKK
;
A
#
# COMPACT_ATOMS: atom_id res chain seq x y z
N MET A 1 -80.36 -53.00 10.80
CA MET A 1 -80.36 -51.95 11.84
C MET A 1 -78.99 -52.00 12.52
N ARG A 2 -78.34 -50.83 12.67
CA ARG A 2 -76.95 -50.58 13.12
C ARG A 2 -75.84 -50.71 12.06
N PHE A 3 -75.40 -49.53 11.65
CA PHE A 3 -74.17 -49.21 10.93
C PHE A 3 -72.94 -49.57 11.77
N MET A 4 -71.91 -50.12 11.14
CA MET A 4 -70.51 -49.98 11.54
C MET A 4 -69.63 -50.02 10.27
N PRO A 5 -68.76 -49.02 10.04
CA PRO A 5 -68.08 -48.85 8.76
C PRO A 5 -66.77 -49.64 8.68
N MET A 6 -66.41 -49.98 7.44
CA MET A 6 -65.22 -50.70 7.01
C MET A 6 -63.92 -50.04 7.48
N SER A 7 -63.02 -50.90 7.97
CA SER A 7 -61.67 -50.60 8.42
C SER A 7 -60.74 -50.39 7.23
N ALA A 8 -60.07 -49.24 7.16
CA ALA A 8 -58.95 -48.98 6.27
C ALA A 8 -57.64 -49.09 7.06
N ALA A 9 -56.81 -50.04 6.66
CA ALA A 9 -55.50 -50.29 7.26
C ALA A 9 -54.54 -49.13 6.98
N MET A 10 -53.98 -48.57 8.05
CA MET A 10 -53.03 -47.46 8.04
C MET A 10 -51.60 -48.02 8.13
N PHE A 11 -50.82 -47.84 7.07
CA PHE A 11 -49.38 -48.10 7.04
C PHE A 11 -48.67 -47.04 7.89
N ALA A 12 -48.02 -47.46 8.98
CA ALA A 12 -47.12 -46.62 9.74
C ALA A 12 -45.73 -46.63 9.07
N LEU A 13 -45.34 -45.51 8.44
CA LEU A 13 -43.95 -45.25 8.07
C LEU A 13 -43.21 -44.70 9.30
N LEU A 14 -42.17 -45.41 9.74
CA LEU A 14 -41.16 -44.88 10.64
C LEU A 14 -40.31 -43.84 9.90
N THR A 15 -40.53 -42.56 10.17
CA THR A 15 -39.56 -41.51 9.84
C THR A 15 -38.57 -41.36 11.01
N VAL A 16 -37.36 -41.87 10.81
CA VAL A 16 -36.20 -41.55 11.64
C VAL A 16 -35.85 -40.09 11.39
N GLY A 17 -36.17 -39.21 12.35
CA GLY A 17 -35.74 -37.82 12.33
C GLY A 17 -34.24 -37.74 12.63
N PHE A 18 -33.42 -37.50 11.61
CA PHE A 18 -32.07 -36.99 11.81
C PHE A 18 -32.18 -35.54 12.29
N ALA A 19 -32.13 -35.34 13.60
CA ALA A 19 -31.86 -34.03 14.18
C ALA A 19 -30.39 -33.69 13.89
N LEU A 20 -30.17 -32.89 12.83
CA LEU A 20 -28.92 -32.17 12.63
C LEU A 20 -28.72 -31.24 13.83
N HIS A 21 -27.93 -31.68 14.80
CA HIS A 21 -27.30 -30.77 15.75
C HIS A 21 -26.28 -29.94 14.97
N SER A 22 -26.70 -28.76 14.52
CA SER A 22 -25.79 -27.66 14.27
C SER A 22 -25.16 -27.32 15.63
N ALA A 23 -23.92 -27.77 15.84
CA ALA A 23 -23.07 -27.19 16.86
C ALA A 23 -22.81 -25.75 16.41
N ALA A 24 -23.60 -24.81 16.91
CA ALA A 24 -23.25 -23.40 16.88
C ALA A 24 -21.91 -23.27 17.61
N GLU A 25 -20.87 -22.83 16.89
CA GLU A 25 -19.59 -22.47 17.50
C GLU A 25 -19.85 -21.41 18.58
N SER A 26 -19.85 -21.85 19.83
CA SER A 26 -19.77 -20.99 21.01
C SER A 26 -18.35 -20.43 21.10
N GLY A 27 -18.02 -19.51 20.21
CA GLY A 27 -16.83 -18.67 20.33
C GLY A 27 -17.25 -17.30 20.85
N GLU A 28 -16.53 -16.77 21.84
CA GLU A 28 -16.72 -15.38 22.27
C GLU A 28 -16.66 -14.44 21.05
N PRO A 29 -17.47 -13.37 21.03
CA PRO A 29 -17.42 -12.40 19.95
C PRO A 29 -16.02 -11.78 19.86
N ARG A 30 -15.44 -11.78 18.66
CA ARG A 30 -14.15 -11.11 18.38
C ARG A 30 -14.25 -9.65 18.82
N THR A 31 -13.25 -9.16 19.54
CA THR A 31 -13.22 -7.76 20.00
C THR A 31 -12.33 -6.90 19.10
N VAL A 32 -12.40 -5.58 19.29
CA VAL A 32 -11.48 -4.63 18.64
C VAL A 32 -10.02 -4.95 18.98
N ARG A 33 -9.72 -5.31 20.25
CA ARG A 33 -8.37 -5.66 20.72
C ARG A 33 -7.78 -6.86 20.01
N ASP A 34 -8.60 -7.84 19.63
CA ASP A 34 -8.16 -9.01 18.85
C ASP A 34 -7.68 -8.63 17.42
N ALA A 35 -8.00 -7.43 16.95
CA ALA A 35 -7.57 -6.86 15.68
C ALA A 35 -6.38 -5.89 15.82
N MET A 36 -5.90 -5.63 17.04
CA MET A 36 -4.81 -4.70 17.30
C MET A 36 -3.48 -5.45 17.44
N TRP A 37 -2.45 -4.88 16.84
CA TRP A 37 -1.08 -5.35 16.86
C TRP A 37 -0.17 -4.25 17.39
N ILE A 38 0.97 -4.64 17.97
CA ILE A 38 2.05 -3.71 18.27
C ILE A 38 3.28 -4.05 17.44
N TRP A 39 3.90 -3.02 16.88
CA TRP A 39 5.17 -3.12 16.18
C TRP A 39 6.32 -3.06 17.19
N ALA A 40 7.27 -3.97 17.06
CA ALA A 40 8.36 -4.10 18.01
C ALA A 40 9.72 -4.27 17.31
N HIS A 41 10.73 -3.64 17.91
CA HIS A 41 12.12 -3.96 17.69
C HIS A 41 12.77 -4.37 19.00
N ILE A 42 14.00 -4.89 18.94
CA ILE A 42 14.76 -5.21 20.14
C ILE A 42 14.81 -4.02 21.12
N GLU A 43 14.86 -4.31 22.41
CA GLU A 43 15.07 -3.32 23.46
C GLU A 43 16.26 -2.40 23.14
N GLY A 44 16.11 -1.10 23.38
CA GLY A 44 17.09 -0.09 23.01
C GLY A 44 17.31 0.10 21.50
N GLY A 45 16.46 -0.49 20.64
CA GLY A 45 16.59 -0.40 19.19
C GLY A 45 16.59 1.04 18.65
N TYR A 46 15.92 1.98 19.32
CA TYR A 46 15.86 3.39 18.94
C TYR A 46 16.77 4.32 19.75
N ASP A 47 17.71 3.77 20.52
CA ASP A 47 18.57 4.56 21.40
C ASP A 47 19.33 5.65 20.64
N ASN A 48 19.14 6.91 21.07
CA ASN A 48 19.71 8.11 20.45
C ASN A 48 19.31 8.34 18.97
N LEU A 49 18.21 7.74 18.51
CA LEU A 49 17.68 7.90 17.16
C LEU A 49 16.35 8.68 17.17
N TRP A 50 15.91 9.10 15.98
CA TRP A 50 14.56 9.60 15.70
C TRP A 50 14.09 10.84 16.47
N GLY A 51 15.01 11.58 17.11
CA GLY A 51 14.68 12.76 17.92
C GLY A 51 13.90 12.43 19.20
N LEU A 52 13.96 11.18 19.67
CA LEU A 52 13.23 10.74 20.85
C LEU A 52 13.74 11.43 22.13
N PRO A 53 12.86 11.68 23.12
CA PRO A 53 13.20 12.46 24.31
C PRO A 53 14.20 11.76 25.24
N ARG A 54 14.28 10.42 25.18
CA ARG A 54 15.20 9.58 25.95
C ARG A 54 15.31 8.19 25.34
N ASN A 55 16.16 7.34 25.91
CA ASN A 55 16.24 5.92 25.57
C ASN A 55 15.19 5.11 26.33
N SER A 56 14.68 4.06 25.69
CA SER A 56 13.72 3.13 26.29
C SER A 56 14.43 1.94 26.91
N LYS A 57 13.94 1.49 28.07
CA LYS A 57 14.43 0.25 28.71
C LYS A 57 13.51 -0.93 28.44
N MET A 58 12.41 -0.69 27.73
CA MET A 58 11.33 -1.63 27.63
C MET A 58 11.62 -2.72 26.60
N THR A 59 11.41 -3.97 27.02
CA THR A 59 11.42 -5.11 26.10
C THR A 59 10.18 -5.09 25.21
N PRO A 60 10.22 -5.74 24.03
CA PRO A 60 9.03 -5.93 23.19
C PRO A 60 7.80 -6.45 23.94
N SER A 61 7.97 -7.48 24.77
CA SER A 61 6.87 -8.10 25.53
C SER A 61 6.29 -7.15 26.58
N GLU A 62 7.13 -6.39 27.28
CA GLU A 62 6.69 -5.37 28.24
C GLU A 62 5.94 -4.23 27.55
N GLY A 63 6.42 -3.79 26.38
CA GLY A 63 5.75 -2.74 25.58
C GLY A 63 4.38 -3.19 25.07
N ALA A 64 4.25 -4.44 24.64
CA ALA A 64 2.96 -5.00 24.26
C ALA A 64 1.98 -5.02 25.45
N LYS A 65 2.45 -5.49 26.61
CA LYS A 65 1.66 -5.57 27.84
C LYS A 65 1.24 -4.20 28.37
N SER A 66 2.13 -3.20 28.31
CA SER A 66 1.82 -1.84 28.78
C SER A 66 0.75 -1.16 27.92
N MET A 67 0.63 -1.54 26.64
CA MET A 67 -0.44 -1.09 25.74
C MET A 67 -1.71 -1.96 25.81
N GLY A 68 -1.71 -3.04 26.61
CA GLY A 68 -2.82 -3.99 26.66
C GLY A 68 -3.02 -4.78 25.36
N LEU A 69 -1.95 -4.99 24.59
CA LEU A 69 -1.97 -5.66 23.30
C LEU A 69 -1.34 -7.07 23.38
N ARG A 70 -1.90 -8.01 22.61
CA ARG A 70 -1.51 -9.43 22.62
C ARG A 70 -1.00 -9.95 21.27
N ASN A 71 -1.03 -9.14 20.22
CA ASN A 71 -0.49 -9.49 18.91
C ASN A 71 0.75 -8.62 18.62
N VAL A 72 1.85 -9.25 18.20
CA VAL A 72 3.14 -8.56 18.01
C VAL A 72 3.65 -8.77 16.59
N ILE A 73 4.15 -7.71 15.97
CA ILE A 73 4.98 -7.78 14.77
C ILE A 73 6.41 -7.46 15.19
N MET A 74 7.27 -8.50 15.25
CA MET A 74 8.66 -8.37 15.65
C MET A 74 9.54 -8.16 14.42
N ILE A 75 10.17 -7.00 14.33
CA ILE A 75 11.01 -6.60 13.21
C ILE A 75 12.47 -6.49 13.62
N LYS A 76 13.33 -7.17 12.86
CA LYS A 76 14.78 -7.06 13.01
C LYS A 76 15.22 -5.64 12.66
N TYR A 77 15.99 -5.04 13.56
CA TYR A 77 16.51 -3.68 13.43
C TYR A 77 18.00 -3.67 13.79
N LEU A 78 18.83 -3.02 12.95
CA LEU A 78 20.29 -2.95 13.12
C LEU A 78 20.94 -4.34 13.33
N GLY A 79 20.50 -5.33 12.53
CA GLY A 79 20.98 -6.72 12.62
C GLY A 79 20.65 -7.46 13.92
N LYS A 80 19.66 -6.98 14.70
CA LYS A 80 19.24 -7.58 15.98
C LYS A 80 17.72 -7.86 16.01
N PRO A 81 17.27 -8.89 16.77
CA PRO A 81 18.08 -9.89 17.47
C PRO A 81 18.89 -10.76 16.49
N LYS A 82 19.94 -11.43 16.98
CA LYS A 82 20.75 -12.34 16.15
C LYS A 82 20.16 -13.76 16.18
N PRO A 83 20.21 -14.52 15.08
CA PRO A 83 19.85 -15.93 15.11
C PRO A 83 20.87 -16.75 15.93
N PRO A 84 20.46 -17.87 16.55
CA PRO A 84 19.11 -18.46 16.52
C PRO A 84 18.10 -17.69 17.39
N PHE A 85 16.88 -17.52 16.89
CA PHE A 85 15.87 -16.64 17.52
C PHE A 85 15.11 -17.25 18.69
N ASN A 86 15.14 -18.57 18.88
CA ASN A 86 14.30 -19.31 19.83
C ASN A 86 14.41 -18.82 21.28
N GLU A 87 15.62 -18.46 21.73
CA GLU A 87 15.83 -17.96 23.09
C GLU A 87 15.22 -16.57 23.27
N TYR A 88 15.51 -15.65 22.35
CA TYR A 88 14.96 -14.29 22.38
C TYR A 88 13.44 -14.27 22.25
N ALA A 89 12.89 -15.15 21.40
CA ALA A 89 11.45 -15.24 21.16
C ALA A 89 10.65 -15.81 22.34
N ALA A 90 11.31 -16.40 23.35
CA ALA A 90 10.64 -16.93 24.54
C ALA A 90 9.77 -15.90 25.27
N GLN A 91 10.09 -14.60 25.16
CA GLN A 91 9.30 -13.50 25.73
C GLN A 91 7.89 -13.35 25.13
N PHE A 92 7.66 -13.94 23.95
CA PHE A 92 6.38 -13.86 23.24
C PHE A 92 5.50 -15.11 23.43
N ARG A 93 5.85 -16.05 24.32
CA ARG A 93 5.05 -17.27 24.53
C ARG A 93 3.61 -17.00 24.98
N ASP A 94 3.41 -15.90 25.71
CA ASP A 94 2.09 -15.50 26.21
C ASP A 94 1.37 -14.52 25.27
N MET A 95 1.92 -14.27 24.07
CA MET A 95 1.25 -13.48 23.03
C MET A 95 0.33 -14.38 22.19
N ASP A 96 -0.80 -13.85 21.77
CA ASP A 96 -1.80 -14.58 20.97
C ASP A 96 -1.25 -14.86 19.56
N LYS A 97 -0.62 -13.86 18.94
CA LYS A 97 -0.06 -13.94 17.59
C LYS A 97 1.25 -13.18 17.46
N VAL A 98 2.19 -13.77 16.74
CA VAL A 98 3.47 -13.17 16.39
C VAL A 98 3.68 -13.25 14.88
N MET A 99 3.94 -12.12 14.24
CA MET A 99 4.57 -12.07 12.92
C MET A 99 6.03 -11.70 13.07
N TRP A 100 6.93 -12.47 12.44
CA TRP A 100 8.37 -12.26 12.58
C TRP A 100 9.00 -11.83 11.26
N SER A 101 9.86 -10.81 11.28
CA SER A 101 10.47 -10.29 10.06
C SER A 101 11.37 -11.31 9.37
N ILE A 102 11.18 -11.48 8.06
CA ILE A 102 12.11 -12.13 7.13
C ILE A 102 12.81 -11.11 6.23
N VAL A 103 12.28 -9.90 6.14
CA VAL A 103 12.96 -8.69 5.67
C VAL A 103 12.82 -7.70 6.82
N GLY A 104 13.95 -7.33 7.41
CA GLY A 104 14.02 -6.39 8.52
C GLY A 104 14.02 -4.95 8.04
N ALA A 105 14.14 -4.03 8.98
CA ALA A 105 14.25 -2.61 8.69
C ALA A 105 15.38 -2.33 7.68
N SER A 106 15.21 -1.30 6.87
CA SER A 106 16.07 -0.96 5.74
C SER A 106 16.17 -2.07 4.66
N GLY A 107 15.23 -3.02 4.64
CA GLY A 107 15.17 -4.09 3.64
C GLY A 107 16.19 -5.21 3.85
N GLU A 108 16.80 -5.31 5.04
CA GLU A 108 17.84 -6.30 5.32
C GLU A 108 17.28 -7.73 5.31
N THR A 109 17.86 -8.62 4.50
CA THR A 109 17.41 -10.01 4.44
C THR A 109 18.52 -10.98 4.01
N SER A 110 18.39 -12.26 4.40
CA SER A 110 19.27 -13.35 3.92
C SER A 110 18.55 -14.70 3.96
N ASP A 111 18.98 -15.66 3.15
CA ASP A 111 18.43 -17.03 3.20
C ASP A 111 18.59 -17.69 4.56
N LYS A 112 19.77 -17.55 5.17
CA LYS A 112 20.07 -18.10 6.50
C LYS A 112 19.12 -17.55 7.56
N GLU A 113 18.82 -16.26 7.50
CA GLU A 113 17.86 -15.65 8.42
C GLU A 113 16.45 -16.22 8.23
N ARG A 114 16.00 -16.32 6.98
CA ARG A 114 14.70 -16.92 6.63
C ARG A 114 14.59 -18.36 7.15
N ASP A 115 15.66 -19.15 7.03
CA ASP A 115 15.71 -20.51 7.57
C ASP A 115 15.50 -20.53 9.10
N HIS A 116 16.15 -19.62 9.82
CA HIS A 116 15.98 -19.51 11.27
C HIS A 116 14.58 -19.04 11.68
N VAL A 117 13.92 -18.17 10.90
CA VAL A 117 12.54 -17.76 11.17
C VAL A 117 11.56 -18.91 10.93
N LEU A 118 11.78 -19.73 9.89
CA LEU A 118 10.95 -20.92 9.66
C LEU A 118 11.15 -22.00 10.74
N ASP A 119 12.38 -22.19 11.24
CA ASP A 119 12.66 -23.05 12.40
C ASP A 119 11.93 -22.55 13.65
N LEU A 120 11.98 -21.22 13.90
CA LEU A 120 11.24 -20.59 14.98
C LEU A 120 9.74 -20.84 14.86
N ALA A 121 9.16 -20.61 13.67
CA ALA A 121 7.74 -20.82 13.44
C ALA A 121 7.32 -22.28 13.63
N ALA A 122 8.14 -23.25 13.20
CA ALA A 122 7.87 -24.66 13.44
C ALA A 122 7.82 -25.03 14.94
N LYS A 123 8.54 -24.30 15.80
CA LYS A 123 8.64 -24.55 17.25
C LYS A 123 7.68 -23.73 18.10
N MET A 124 7.22 -22.58 17.60
CA MET A 124 6.33 -21.66 18.31
C MET A 124 5.00 -21.55 17.57
N PRO A 125 3.93 -22.24 18.05
CA PRO A 125 2.63 -22.26 17.37
C PRO A 125 1.98 -20.89 17.20
N ASN A 126 2.25 -19.96 18.12
CA ASN A 126 1.74 -18.60 18.07
C ASN A 126 2.51 -17.68 17.09
N VAL A 127 3.57 -18.18 16.45
CA VAL A 127 4.11 -17.54 15.24
C VAL A 127 3.20 -17.91 14.08
N THR A 128 2.34 -16.96 13.71
CA THR A 128 1.27 -17.15 12.71
C THR A 128 1.62 -16.58 11.35
N GLY A 129 2.70 -15.81 11.25
CA GLY A 129 3.12 -15.20 10.00
C GLY A 129 4.57 -14.74 10.00
N VAL A 130 5.01 -14.34 8.83
CA VAL A 130 6.29 -13.66 8.61
C VAL A 130 6.02 -12.29 8.00
N PHE A 131 6.94 -11.35 8.22
CA PHE A 131 6.77 -9.96 7.82
C PHE A 131 7.91 -9.44 6.96
N MET A 132 7.61 -8.56 6.01
CA MET A 132 8.61 -7.89 5.18
C MET A 132 8.53 -6.38 5.40
N ASP A 133 9.42 -5.86 6.22
CA ASP A 133 9.53 -4.43 6.48
C ASP A 133 10.47 -3.73 5.49
N ASP A 134 10.25 -2.43 5.25
CA ASP A 134 11.00 -1.60 4.28
C ASP A 134 11.27 -2.32 2.95
N PHE A 135 10.25 -3.06 2.49
CA PHE A 135 10.42 -4.05 1.43
C PHE A 135 10.70 -3.42 0.06
N PHE A 136 10.02 -2.32 -0.25
CA PHE A 136 10.20 -1.60 -1.50
C PHE A 136 11.24 -0.49 -1.33
N PHE A 137 12.20 -0.43 -2.26
CA PHE A 137 13.23 0.60 -2.31
C PHE A 137 12.77 1.82 -3.11
N LEU A 138 11.55 2.27 -2.81
CA LEU A 138 10.96 3.49 -3.33
C LEU A 138 11.05 4.56 -2.25
N GLN A 139 11.57 5.74 -2.56
CA GLN A 139 11.82 6.80 -1.56
C GLN A 139 10.71 7.88 -1.55
N PRO A 140 10.44 8.53 -0.40
CA PRO A 140 9.55 9.69 -0.35
C PRO A 140 10.02 10.79 -1.29
N GLY A 141 9.18 11.18 -2.25
CA GLY A 141 9.56 12.15 -3.25
C GLY A 141 10.65 11.67 -4.22
N GLU A 142 10.90 10.36 -4.32
CA GLU A 142 11.44 9.78 -5.54
C GLU A 142 10.46 10.17 -6.64
N VAL A 143 10.82 11.24 -7.33
CA VAL A 143 9.99 11.86 -8.34
C VAL A 143 9.75 10.78 -9.37
N THR A 144 8.52 10.25 -9.46
CA THR A 144 8.11 9.55 -10.66
C THR A 144 8.53 10.43 -11.82
N PRO A 145 9.39 9.97 -12.73
CA PRO A 145 10.03 10.85 -13.69
C PRO A 145 8.96 11.74 -14.35
N HIS A 146 9.14 13.05 -14.22
CA HIS A 146 8.31 14.01 -14.93
C HIS A 146 9.05 14.49 -16.15
N TRP A 147 8.29 14.80 -17.19
CA TRP A 147 8.71 15.87 -18.07
C TRP A 147 8.23 17.19 -17.48
N LEU A 148 9.16 18.13 -17.32
CA LEU A 148 8.88 19.51 -16.94
C LEU A 148 9.46 20.39 -18.04
N ALA A 149 8.75 21.45 -18.42
CA ALA A 149 9.30 22.50 -19.28
C ALA A 149 10.16 23.46 -18.44
N GLU A 150 10.99 24.28 -19.09
CA GLU A 150 11.75 25.32 -18.40
C GLU A 150 10.83 26.32 -17.67
N ASN A 151 11.38 27.15 -16.79
CA ASN A 151 10.61 28.21 -16.12
C ASN A 151 10.32 29.35 -17.10
N ASN A 152 9.20 30.04 -16.92
CA ASN A 152 8.76 31.18 -17.73
C ASN A 152 8.69 30.86 -19.24
N VAL A 153 8.23 29.66 -19.57
CA VAL A 153 8.12 29.19 -20.94
C VAL A 153 7.02 29.90 -21.71
N ARG A 154 7.22 30.05 -23.02
CA ARG A 154 6.18 30.54 -23.92
C ARG A 154 5.29 29.40 -24.38
N PHE A 155 4.00 29.50 -24.10
CA PHE A 155 3.00 28.58 -24.62
C PHE A 155 2.70 28.88 -26.12
N PRO A 156 2.43 27.85 -26.94
CA PRO A 156 2.31 26.46 -26.55
C PRO A 156 3.66 25.73 -26.39
N VAL A 157 3.77 24.90 -25.34
CA VAL A 157 4.88 23.96 -25.18
C VAL A 157 4.46 22.63 -25.78
N SER A 158 5.26 22.08 -26.69
CA SER A 158 4.92 20.86 -27.42
C SER A 158 5.70 19.66 -26.88
N LEU A 159 5.01 18.53 -26.77
CA LEU A 159 5.57 17.20 -26.50
C LEU A 159 5.14 16.27 -27.64
N THR A 160 6.10 15.72 -28.37
CA THR A 160 5.87 14.90 -29.56
C THR A 160 6.32 13.48 -29.30
N LEU A 161 5.42 12.53 -29.51
CA LEU A 161 5.69 11.10 -29.48
C LEU A 161 5.69 10.57 -30.92
N THR A 162 6.82 10.06 -31.39
CA THR A 162 6.94 9.38 -32.69
C THR A 162 6.96 7.89 -32.47
N LEU A 163 5.94 7.22 -32.98
CA LEU A 163 5.74 5.78 -32.87
C LEU A 163 6.71 5.01 -33.79
N PRO A 164 7.08 3.76 -33.45
CA PRO A 164 7.93 2.94 -34.31
C PRO A 164 7.23 2.43 -35.57
N GLU A 165 5.89 2.41 -35.57
CA GLU A 165 5.00 2.07 -36.70
C GLU A 165 3.72 2.93 -36.64
N PRO A 166 3.10 3.30 -37.79
CA PRO A 166 1.79 3.95 -37.78
C PRO A 166 0.77 3.13 -37.00
N THR A 167 0.07 3.77 -36.06
CA THR A 167 -0.88 3.11 -35.16
C THR A 167 -2.21 3.85 -35.16
N ALA A 168 -3.32 3.10 -35.18
CA ALA A 168 -4.67 3.66 -35.08
C ALA A 168 -5.03 3.94 -33.61
N ILE A 169 -4.64 5.11 -33.11
CA ILE A 169 -4.83 5.50 -31.72
C ILE A 169 -6.28 5.98 -31.53
N ASP A 170 -6.99 5.36 -30.59
CA ASP A 170 -8.38 5.71 -30.29
C ASP A 170 -8.54 6.54 -29.01
N ARG A 171 -7.50 6.58 -28.18
CA ARG A 171 -7.53 7.30 -26.91
C ARG A 171 -6.13 7.72 -26.46
N LEU A 172 -6.09 8.87 -25.80
CA LEU A 172 -4.94 9.41 -25.09
C LEU A 172 -5.28 9.61 -23.62
N THR A 173 -4.37 9.23 -22.74
CA THR A 173 -4.43 9.55 -21.32
C THR A 173 -3.23 10.40 -20.95
N LEU A 174 -3.48 11.53 -20.27
CA LEU A 174 -2.45 12.39 -19.69
C LEU A 174 -2.56 12.32 -18.17
N THR A 175 -1.43 12.13 -17.49
CA THR A 175 -1.35 12.22 -16.03
C THR A 175 -0.65 13.52 -15.65
N GLN A 176 -1.32 14.34 -14.85
CA GLN A 176 -0.84 15.62 -14.35
C GLN A 176 0.47 15.43 -13.58
N SER A 177 1.34 16.45 -13.65
CA SER A 177 2.51 16.52 -12.76
C SER A 177 2.09 16.46 -11.29
N ASP A 178 2.72 15.57 -10.52
CA ASP A 178 2.59 15.55 -9.06
C ASP A 178 3.71 16.34 -8.35
N TRP A 179 4.43 17.16 -9.12
CA TRP A 179 5.51 18.00 -8.61
C TRP A 179 5.06 18.83 -7.39
N LYS A 180 5.92 18.81 -6.36
CA LYS A 180 5.59 19.23 -4.99
C LYS A 180 5.04 20.66 -4.89
N THR A 181 5.56 21.57 -5.71
CA THR A 181 5.25 23.01 -5.64
C THR A 181 4.09 23.45 -6.53
N SER A 182 3.39 22.53 -7.21
CA SER A 182 2.23 22.78 -8.11
C SER A 182 2.46 23.66 -9.35
N ASP A 183 3.61 24.32 -9.41
CA ASP A 183 4.08 25.28 -10.40
C ASP A 183 4.41 24.71 -11.79
N TYR A 184 4.30 23.39 -11.95
CA TYR A 184 4.45 22.71 -13.25
C TYR A 184 3.18 21.96 -13.66
N ARG A 185 2.00 22.41 -13.23
CA ARG A 185 0.73 21.75 -13.60
C ARG A 185 0.18 22.28 -14.90
N SER A 186 0.12 21.40 -15.91
CA SER A 186 -0.48 21.71 -17.21
C SER A 186 -1.96 22.04 -17.07
N ALA A 187 -2.48 23.03 -17.80
CA ALA A 187 -3.90 23.38 -17.80
C ALA A 187 -4.61 22.94 -19.08
N ARG A 188 -4.62 23.78 -20.11
CA ARG A 188 -5.28 23.49 -21.38
C ARG A 188 -4.32 22.77 -22.31
N PHE A 189 -4.80 21.86 -23.14
CA PHE A 189 -3.99 21.21 -24.16
C PHE A 189 -4.76 20.98 -25.46
N ALA A 190 -4.01 20.80 -26.54
CA ALA A 190 -4.49 20.28 -27.82
C ALA A 190 -3.65 19.09 -28.24
N VAL A 191 -4.24 18.17 -29.00
CA VAL A 191 -3.59 16.97 -29.52
C VAL A 191 -3.66 17.02 -31.03
N ASP A 192 -2.51 16.96 -31.68
CA ASP A 192 -2.40 16.86 -33.12
C ASP A 192 -1.88 15.48 -33.51
N LEU A 193 -2.42 14.91 -34.59
CA LEU A 193 -1.97 13.64 -35.16
C LEU A 193 -1.36 13.89 -36.54
N ALA A 194 -0.31 13.15 -36.87
CA ALA A 194 0.29 13.16 -38.19
C ALA A 194 0.52 11.74 -38.70
N ALA A 195 0.21 11.49 -39.97
CA ALA A 195 0.46 10.20 -40.62
C ALA A 195 1.96 9.93 -40.82
N ASP A 196 2.75 11.00 -40.97
CA ASP A 196 4.21 11.05 -41.07
C ASP A 196 4.75 12.30 -40.32
N GLU A 197 6.06 12.49 -40.20
CA GLU A 197 6.70 13.51 -39.34
C GLU A 197 6.48 15.00 -39.73
N GLY A 198 5.58 15.33 -40.67
CA GLY A 198 5.49 16.69 -41.25
C GLY A 198 4.13 17.39 -41.27
N GLN A 199 3.01 16.66 -41.27
CA GLN A 199 1.67 17.26 -41.44
C GLN A 199 0.75 16.91 -40.27
N TYR A 200 0.68 17.82 -39.31
CA TYR A 200 -0.14 17.68 -38.10
C TYR A 200 -1.55 18.22 -38.32
N LYS A 201 -2.55 17.44 -37.89
CA LYS A 201 -3.94 17.85 -37.83
C LYS A 201 -4.45 17.75 -36.40
N GLU A 202 -5.03 18.83 -35.88
CA GLU A 202 -5.66 18.81 -34.56
C GLU A 202 -6.79 17.76 -34.54
N ALA A 203 -6.73 16.90 -33.53
CA ALA A 203 -7.61 15.77 -33.34
C ALA A 203 -8.49 15.93 -32.09
N ALA A 204 -7.99 16.61 -31.06
CA ALA A 204 -8.73 16.88 -29.84
C ALA A 204 -8.16 18.03 -29.02
N THR A 205 -8.93 18.50 -28.04
CA THR A 205 -8.53 19.49 -27.03
C THR A 205 -9.06 19.09 -25.66
N GLY A 206 -8.44 19.55 -24.58
CA GLY A 206 -8.92 19.28 -23.23
C GLY A 206 -8.30 20.15 -22.16
N VAL A 207 -8.64 19.82 -20.91
CA VAL A 207 -8.08 20.44 -19.69
C VAL A 207 -7.58 19.32 -18.78
N VAL A 208 -6.32 19.41 -18.34
CA VAL A 208 -5.79 18.53 -17.29
C VAL A 208 -6.23 19.13 -15.94
N PRO A 209 -6.83 18.35 -15.01
CA PRO A 209 -7.26 18.87 -13.70
C PRO A 209 -6.10 19.43 -12.87
N ASN A 210 -6.38 20.44 -12.03
CA ASN A 210 -5.41 21.00 -11.09
C ASN A 210 -5.33 20.17 -9.80
N SER A 211 -4.94 18.91 -9.92
CA SER A 211 -4.67 18.05 -8.76
C SER A 211 -3.46 17.17 -9.08
N PRO A 212 -2.56 16.93 -8.10
CA PRO A 212 -1.36 16.14 -8.34
C PRO A 212 -1.72 14.72 -8.81
N GLY A 213 -1.08 14.25 -9.88
CA GLY A 213 -1.33 12.93 -10.45
C GLY A 213 -2.72 12.73 -11.07
N ALA A 214 -3.52 13.79 -11.22
CA ALA A 214 -4.84 13.70 -11.83
C ALA A 214 -4.75 13.19 -13.28
N VAL A 215 -5.69 12.32 -13.65
CA VAL A 215 -5.73 11.70 -14.96
C VAL A 215 -6.84 12.32 -15.80
N VAL A 216 -6.52 12.70 -17.04
CA VAL A 216 -7.50 13.08 -18.06
C VAL A 216 -7.43 12.14 -19.25
N GLU A 217 -8.60 11.76 -19.74
CA GLU A 217 -8.77 10.88 -20.89
C GLU A 217 -9.44 11.64 -22.03
N VAL A 218 -8.92 11.47 -23.25
CA VAL A 218 -9.47 12.10 -24.46
C VAL A 218 -9.58 11.08 -25.59
N ALA A 219 -10.76 11.04 -26.21
CA ALA A 219 -11.01 10.23 -27.40
C ALA A 219 -10.32 10.82 -28.64
N LEU A 220 -9.75 9.94 -29.46
CA LEU A 220 -9.05 10.29 -30.70
C LEU A 220 -9.73 9.61 -31.91
N PRO A 221 -9.59 10.15 -33.14
CA PRO A 221 -10.36 9.75 -34.31
C PRO A 221 -10.04 8.36 -34.89
N LYS A 222 -9.20 7.54 -34.22
CA LYS A 222 -8.72 6.23 -34.70
C LYS A 222 -7.94 6.28 -36.02
N THR A 223 -7.48 7.47 -36.42
CA THR A 223 -6.66 7.64 -37.62
C THR A 223 -5.29 7.00 -37.40
N GLN A 224 -4.75 6.35 -38.43
CA GLN A 224 -3.36 5.88 -38.42
C GLN A 224 -2.42 7.07 -38.26
N ALA A 225 -1.69 7.12 -37.16
CA ALA A 225 -0.75 8.19 -36.84
C ALA A 225 0.63 7.60 -36.60
N ARG A 226 1.66 8.25 -37.18
CA ARG A 226 3.07 8.01 -36.89
C ARG A 226 3.58 8.93 -35.78
N ALA A 227 2.98 10.12 -35.64
CA ALA A 227 3.33 11.07 -34.60
C ALA A 227 2.08 11.62 -33.91
N VAL A 228 2.21 11.79 -32.59
CA VAL A 228 1.23 12.45 -31.71
C VAL A 228 1.91 13.64 -31.08
N ARG A 229 1.41 14.84 -31.33
CA ARG A 229 1.91 16.07 -30.71
C ARG A 229 0.89 16.61 -29.72
N ILE A 230 1.28 16.68 -28.46
CA ILE A 230 0.52 17.30 -27.38
C ILE A 230 1.05 18.72 -27.21
N ARG A 231 0.20 19.71 -27.47
CA ARG A 231 0.50 21.12 -27.24
C ARG A 231 -0.14 21.54 -25.93
N ILE A 232 0.66 21.79 -24.90
CA ILE A 232 0.19 22.46 -23.69
C ILE A 232 0.00 23.93 -24.01
N LEU A 233 -1.21 24.45 -23.80
CA LEU A 233 -1.65 25.80 -24.19
C LEU A 233 -1.66 26.78 -23.01
N GLY A 234 -1.36 26.30 -21.80
CA GLY A 234 -1.27 27.11 -20.60
C GLY A 234 -1.08 26.26 -19.35
N THR A 235 -0.88 26.91 -18.22
CA THR A 235 -0.61 26.30 -16.91
C THR A 235 -1.66 26.72 -15.87
N HIS A 236 -1.82 25.91 -14.83
CA HIS A 236 -2.57 26.29 -13.62
C HIS A 236 -1.71 27.10 -12.65
N ASP A 237 -0.41 27.18 -12.91
CA ASP A 237 0.50 28.00 -12.14
C ASP A 237 0.25 29.49 -12.40
N ALA A 238 -0.06 30.23 -11.36
CA ALA A 238 -0.30 31.67 -11.42
C ALA A 238 0.85 32.51 -10.83
N ASP A 239 1.70 31.93 -9.98
CA ASP A 239 2.61 32.68 -9.11
C ASP A 239 4.01 32.02 -8.94
N GLY A 240 4.26 30.87 -9.56
CA GLY A 240 5.46 30.05 -9.36
C GLY A 240 6.47 30.09 -10.52
N ALA A 241 6.67 28.95 -11.16
CA ALA A 241 7.61 28.74 -12.26
C ALA A 241 7.05 29.21 -13.61
N GLU A 242 5.74 29.49 -13.69
CA GLU A 242 4.98 29.77 -14.91
C GLU A 242 5.24 28.70 -15.99
N SER A 243 5.24 27.43 -15.56
CA SER A 243 5.67 26.30 -16.38
C SER A 243 4.61 25.21 -16.49
N CYS A 244 4.91 24.14 -17.23
CA CYS A 244 4.05 22.98 -17.37
C CYS A 244 4.85 21.68 -17.32
N GLY A 245 4.16 20.60 -16.99
CA GLY A 245 4.73 19.27 -16.96
C GLY A 245 3.65 18.20 -16.99
N LEU A 246 4.10 16.98 -17.23
CA LEU A 246 3.28 15.77 -17.20
C LEU A 246 4.08 14.66 -16.52
N GLN A 247 3.38 13.87 -15.71
CA GLN A 247 3.94 12.65 -15.11
C GLN A 247 3.94 11.51 -16.13
N ARG A 248 2.86 11.39 -16.92
CA ARG A 248 2.71 10.28 -17.86
C ARG A 248 1.89 10.65 -19.09
N VAL A 249 2.26 10.05 -20.21
CA VAL A 249 1.47 10.00 -21.45
C VAL A 249 1.24 8.53 -21.82
N GLN A 250 -0.02 8.14 -22.00
CA GLN A 250 -0.38 6.79 -22.45
C GLN A 250 -1.28 6.85 -23.68
N LEU A 251 -0.87 6.18 -24.74
CA LEU A 251 -1.66 5.99 -25.96
C LEU A 251 -2.38 4.64 -25.90
N TRP A 252 -3.56 4.57 -26.50
CA TRP A 252 -4.41 3.37 -26.49
C TRP A 252 -4.92 3.02 -27.90
N GLN A 253 -5.09 1.72 -28.12
CA GLN A 253 -5.69 1.16 -29.31
C GLN A 253 -6.57 -0.04 -28.91
N GLY A 254 -7.87 0.03 -29.20
CA GLY A 254 -8.80 -1.08 -28.98
C GLY A 254 -8.87 -1.53 -27.52
N GLY A 255 -8.73 -0.59 -26.58
CA GLY A 255 -8.70 -0.87 -25.14
C GLY A 255 -7.36 -1.39 -24.60
N LYS A 256 -6.34 -1.55 -25.44
CA LYS A 256 -4.98 -1.93 -25.03
C LYS A 256 -4.04 -0.72 -25.06
N ALA A 257 -3.11 -0.67 -24.10
CA ALA A 257 -2.04 0.31 -24.10
C ALA A 257 -1.12 0.08 -25.31
N VAL A 258 -0.82 1.14 -26.06
CA VAL A 258 0.22 1.11 -27.10
C VAL A 258 1.58 0.99 -26.40
N SER A 259 2.41 0.08 -26.89
CA SER A 259 3.76 -0.16 -26.36
C SER A 259 4.59 1.12 -26.42
N SER A 260 5.30 1.42 -25.33
CA SER A 260 6.27 2.53 -25.28
C SER A 260 7.63 2.16 -25.87
N GLU A 261 7.81 0.91 -26.31
CA GLU A 261 9.07 0.46 -26.89
C GLU A 261 9.40 1.21 -28.16
N ASN A 262 10.63 1.76 -28.20
CA ASN A 262 11.16 2.49 -29.35
C ASN A 262 10.33 3.72 -29.76
N ILE A 263 9.42 4.21 -28.92
CA ILE A 263 8.82 5.54 -29.10
C ILE A 263 9.92 6.59 -28.87
N LYS A 264 10.14 7.44 -29.87
CA LYS A 264 10.96 8.65 -29.73
C LYS A 264 10.09 9.75 -29.10
N VAL A 265 10.61 10.45 -28.11
CA VAL A 265 9.91 11.56 -27.46
C VAL A 265 10.77 12.80 -27.51
N GLU A 266 10.18 13.92 -27.93
CA GLU A 266 10.83 15.21 -28.04
C GLU A 266 9.90 16.29 -27.47
N ALA A 267 10.45 17.16 -26.62
CA ALA A 267 9.74 18.36 -26.17
C ALA A 267 10.36 19.62 -26.75
N SER A 268 9.56 20.68 -26.91
CA SER A 268 10.05 22.00 -27.31
C SER A 268 10.77 22.76 -26.17
N SER A 269 10.69 22.25 -24.93
CA SER A 269 11.37 22.78 -23.75
C SER A 269 11.49 21.67 -22.69
N GLU A 270 12.61 21.63 -21.98
CA GLU A 270 12.88 20.66 -20.90
C GLU A 270 13.62 21.35 -19.75
N TYR A 271 13.15 21.16 -18.52
CA TYR A 271 13.88 21.57 -17.32
C TYR A 271 15.03 20.58 -17.05
N PRO A 272 16.22 21.03 -16.64
CA PRO A 272 17.35 20.15 -16.34
C PRO A 272 16.98 19.00 -15.40
N GLY A 273 17.20 17.76 -15.83
CA GLY A 273 16.85 16.54 -15.08
C GLY A 273 15.43 16.01 -15.32
N HIS A 274 14.60 16.70 -16.10
CA HIS A 274 13.20 16.38 -16.35
C HIS A 274 12.88 16.26 -17.85
N SER A 275 13.56 15.32 -18.51
CA SER A 275 13.46 15.14 -19.97
C SER A 275 12.07 14.70 -20.43
N ALA A 276 11.76 14.95 -21.70
CA ALA A 276 10.51 14.52 -22.35
C ALA A 276 10.28 13.01 -22.24
N LYS A 277 11.35 12.21 -22.26
CA LYS A 277 11.27 10.74 -22.19
C LYS A 277 10.65 10.24 -20.88
N SER A 278 10.71 11.04 -19.82
CA SER A 278 10.17 10.71 -18.50
C SER A 278 8.66 10.46 -18.50
N VAL A 279 7.92 10.99 -19.48
CA VAL A 279 6.46 10.74 -19.61
C VAL A 279 6.12 9.32 -20.05
N LEU A 280 7.08 8.58 -20.59
CA LEU A 280 6.89 7.18 -20.92
C LEU A 280 7.05 6.34 -19.65
N PRO A 281 6.26 5.26 -19.49
CA PRO A 281 6.44 4.37 -18.36
C PRO A 281 7.90 3.87 -18.29
N ILE A 282 8.49 3.91 -17.11
CA ILE A 282 9.77 3.25 -16.82
C ILE A 282 9.58 1.76 -17.17
N LYS A 283 10.44 1.22 -18.03
CA LYS A 283 10.55 -0.22 -18.23
C LYS A 283 11.08 -0.85 -16.94
N ASP A 284 10.21 -1.19 -16.01
CA ASP A 284 10.40 -2.47 -15.33
C ASP A 284 9.94 -3.50 -16.36
N ALA A 285 10.71 -4.56 -16.64
CA ALA A 285 10.20 -5.57 -17.58
C ALA A 285 8.86 -6.08 -17.04
N GLU A 286 7.84 -6.20 -17.90
CA GLU A 286 6.49 -6.59 -17.46
C GLU A 286 6.56 -7.80 -16.50
N GLY A 287 6.01 -7.62 -15.30
CA GLY A 287 6.01 -8.65 -14.26
C GLY A 287 7.18 -8.64 -13.27
N GLN A 288 8.24 -7.84 -13.47
CA GLN A 288 9.36 -7.74 -12.51
C GLN A 288 9.01 -6.94 -11.24
N GLY A 289 8.08 -5.98 -11.34
CA GLY A 289 7.66 -5.12 -10.23
C GLY A 289 8.70 -4.09 -9.78
N ALA A 290 8.36 -3.31 -8.75
CA ALA A 290 9.22 -2.27 -8.18
C ALA A 290 10.53 -2.84 -7.58
N PRO A 291 11.62 -2.04 -7.53
CA PRO A 291 12.82 -2.37 -6.76
C PRO A 291 12.46 -2.74 -5.32
N ALA A 292 12.89 -3.92 -4.89
CA ALA A 292 12.52 -4.48 -3.59
C ALA A 292 13.58 -5.44 -3.06
N ALA A 293 13.50 -5.78 -1.77
CA ALA A 293 14.42 -6.69 -1.10
C ALA A 293 14.38 -8.13 -1.65
N LEU A 294 13.25 -8.52 -2.27
CA LEU A 294 13.07 -9.80 -2.94
C LEU A 294 12.35 -9.59 -4.27
N THR A 295 12.73 -10.36 -5.28
CA THR A 295 12.01 -10.35 -6.57
C THR A 295 10.64 -11.02 -6.44
N VAL A 296 9.76 -10.81 -7.42
CA VAL A 296 8.48 -11.54 -7.52
C VAL A 296 8.70 -13.07 -7.45
N ASP A 297 9.68 -13.59 -8.20
CA ASP A 297 10.04 -15.00 -8.20
C ASP A 297 10.52 -15.51 -6.83
N ASP A 298 11.26 -14.67 -6.09
CA ASP A 298 11.69 -15.00 -4.72
C ASP A 298 10.48 -15.11 -3.79
N ILE A 299 9.50 -14.21 -3.90
CA ILE A 299 8.26 -14.29 -3.11
C ILE A 299 7.49 -15.57 -3.47
N GLU A 300 7.36 -15.91 -4.75
CA GLU A 300 6.69 -17.14 -5.17
C GLU A 300 7.37 -18.41 -4.60
N ARG A 301 8.70 -18.44 -4.61
CA ARG A 301 9.47 -19.54 -3.98
C ARG A 301 9.28 -19.57 -2.47
N LEU A 302 9.35 -18.42 -1.81
CA LEU A 302 9.15 -18.27 -0.37
C LEU A 302 7.76 -18.76 0.04
N ARG A 303 6.72 -18.43 -0.73
CA ARG A 303 5.33 -18.86 -0.46
C ARG A 303 5.18 -20.37 -0.29
N LYS A 304 5.95 -21.16 -1.06
CA LYS A 304 5.95 -22.63 -0.94
C LYS A 304 6.55 -23.10 0.39
N ARG A 305 7.47 -22.33 0.97
CA ARG A 305 8.14 -22.61 2.25
C ARG A 305 7.34 -22.18 3.48
N LEU A 306 6.34 -21.32 3.31
CA LEU A 306 5.45 -20.85 4.38
C LEU A 306 4.32 -21.84 4.71
N VAL A 307 4.29 -23.00 4.07
CA VAL A 307 3.40 -24.10 4.41
C VAL A 307 4.12 -25.05 5.36
N LEU A 308 3.72 -25.02 6.63
CA LEU A 308 4.19 -25.96 7.66
C LEU A 308 3.26 -27.19 7.67
N LYS A 309 3.63 -28.20 8.47
CA LYS A 309 2.89 -29.47 8.55
C LYS A 309 1.44 -29.30 9.02
N ASP A 310 1.21 -28.37 9.94
CA ASP A 310 -0.03 -28.14 10.68
C ASP A 310 -0.76 -26.86 10.26
N ARG A 311 -0.06 -25.91 9.63
CA ARG A 311 -0.62 -24.60 9.28
C ARG A 311 0.14 -23.92 8.13
N LYS A 312 -0.46 -22.87 7.61
CA LYS A 312 0.18 -21.94 6.68
C LYS A 312 0.46 -20.63 7.41
N LEU A 313 1.66 -20.10 7.24
CA LEU A 313 2.04 -18.79 7.77
C LEU A 313 1.57 -17.68 6.81
N ASP A 314 1.01 -16.62 7.37
CA ASP A 314 0.69 -15.40 6.62
C ASP A 314 1.99 -14.71 6.17
N LEU A 315 1.98 -14.14 4.96
CA LEU A 315 3.03 -13.25 4.46
C LEU A 315 2.55 -11.80 4.48
N GLY A 316 3.06 -11.01 5.42
CA GLY A 316 2.81 -9.57 5.55
C GLY A 316 3.90 -8.71 4.90
N VAL A 317 3.54 -7.50 4.46
CA VAL A 317 4.49 -6.52 3.90
C VAL A 317 4.13 -5.08 4.29
N THR A 318 5.15 -4.26 4.57
CA THR A 318 5.03 -2.80 4.72
C THR A 318 4.86 -2.13 3.36
N LEU A 319 3.85 -1.26 3.25
CA LEU A 319 3.67 -0.36 2.11
C LEU A 319 3.36 1.04 2.61
N TYR A 320 4.16 2.02 2.20
CA TYR A 320 3.89 3.42 2.54
C TYR A 320 2.97 4.08 1.51
N THR A 321 2.20 5.08 1.93
CA THR A 321 1.28 5.85 1.06
C THR A 321 1.99 6.52 -0.12
N TYR A 322 3.26 6.94 0.05
CA TYR A 322 4.07 7.50 -1.04
C TYR A 322 4.57 6.43 -2.04
N GLN A 323 4.44 5.14 -1.73
CA GLN A 323 4.84 4.02 -2.61
C GLN A 323 3.67 3.50 -3.47
N LEU A 324 2.48 4.10 -3.35
CA LEU A 324 1.29 3.69 -4.08
C LEU A 324 1.45 3.94 -5.60
N GLY A 325 1.67 2.87 -6.35
CA GLY A 325 1.71 2.89 -7.81
C GLY A 325 1.62 1.48 -8.43
N GLU A 326 1.43 1.40 -9.75
CA GLU A 326 1.26 0.12 -10.46
C GLU A 326 2.45 -0.84 -10.28
N ARG A 327 3.66 -0.28 -10.06
CA ARG A 327 4.91 -1.03 -9.93
C ARG A 327 4.94 -1.97 -8.73
N VAL A 328 4.23 -1.67 -7.64
CA VAL A 328 4.20 -2.55 -6.46
C VAL A 328 3.26 -3.75 -6.64
N VAL A 329 2.27 -3.63 -7.54
CA VAL A 329 1.19 -4.63 -7.72
C VAL A 329 1.71 -6.05 -8.02
N PRO A 330 2.73 -6.27 -8.89
CA PRO A 330 3.29 -7.59 -9.12
C PRO A 330 3.71 -8.31 -7.83
N HIS A 331 4.44 -7.64 -6.93
CA HIS A 331 4.83 -8.22 -5.64
C HIS A 331 3.62 -8.44 -4.72
N LEU A 332 2.72 -7.45 -4.64
CA LEU A 332 1.54 -7.50 -3.76
C LEU A 332 0.52 -8.59 -4.14
N LYS A 333 0.57 -9.14 -5.35
CA LYS A 333 -0.25 -10.31 -5.72
C LYS A 333 0.09 -11.55 -4.89
N HIS A 334 1.33 -11.67 -4.42
CA HIS A 334 1.82 -12.88 -3.76
C HIS A 334 1.83 -12.78 -2.22
N VAL A 335 1.54 -11.62 -1.66
CA VAL A 335 1.44 -11.40 -0.20
C VAL A 335 -0.01 -11.56 0.28
N ASP A 336 -0.21 -11.99 1.52
CA ASP A 336 -1.54 -12.19 2.10
C ASP A 336 -2.06 -10.90 2.76
N VAL A 337 -1.19 -10.16 3.45
CA VAL A 337 -1.54 -8.96 4.23
C VAL A 337 -0.64 -7.80 3.83
N VAL A 338 -1.21 -6.60 3.69
CA VAL A 338 -0.44 -5.36 3.52
C VAL A 338 -0.65 -4.49 4.75
N SER A 339 0.43 -4.06 5.40
CA SER A 339 0.34 -2.95 6.36
C SER A 339 0.53 -1.63 5.63
N LEU A 340 -0.49 -0.77 5.64
CA LEU A 340 -0.46 0.53 4.98
C LEU A 340 -0.05 1.62 5.98
N TRP A 341 1.02 2.36 5.68
CA TRP A 341 1.60 3.35 6.59
C TRP A 341 1.65 4.75 5.97
N THR A 342 1.36 5.77 6.78
CA THR A 342 1.57 7.18 6.44
C THR A 342 2.85 7.66 7.11
N TRP A 343 3.85 8.06 6.32
CA TRP A 343 5.21 8.31 6.81
C TRP A 343 5.35 9.59 7.64
N GLU A 344 4.80 10.71 7.14
CA GLU A 344 4.80 12.00 7.84
C GLU A 344 3.41 12.28 8.41
N ALA A 345 3.35 12.86 9.61
CA ALA A 345 2.07 13.11 10.27
C ALA A 345 1.16 14.03 9.44
N GLN A 346 1.71 15.04 8.78
CA GLN A 346 0.96 15.98 7.95
C GLN A 346 0.16 15.28 6.82
N ASP A 347 0.67 14.16 6.29
CA ASP A 347 0.01 13.41 5.22
C ASP A 347 -1.23 12.63 5.68
N LEU A 348 -1.49 12.56 7.00
CA LEU A 348 -2.73 12.01 7.54
C LEU A 348 -3.95 12.85 7.14
N GLU A 349 -3.75 14.09 6.67
CA GLU A 349 -4.79 14.87 5.99
C GLU A 349 -5.37 14.11 4.79
N HIS A 350 -4.54 13.37 4.07
CA HIS A 350 -4.87 12.63 2.85
C HIS A 350 -5.11 11.13 3.06
N LEU A 351 -5.27 10.68 4.32
CA LEU A 351 -5.37 9.26 4.66
C LEU A 351 -6.50 8.54 3.91
N GLU A 352 -7.67 9.17 3.79
CA GLU A 352 -8.83 8.60 3.09
C GLU A 352 -8.58 8.46 1.58
N ASP A 353 -8.02 9.49 0.94
CA ASP A 353 -7.68 9.49 -0.49
C ASP A 353 -6.60 8.44 -0.80
N ASN A 354 -5.58 8.36 0.05
CA ASN A 354 -4.51 7.37 -0.08
C ASN A 354 -5.04 5.95 0.12
N PHE A 355 -5.97 5.74 1.05
CA PHE A 355 -6.61 4.45 1.24
C PHE A 355 -7.48 4.08 0.02
N ALA A 356 -8.22 5.02 -0.56
CA ALA A 356 -8.99 4.77 -1.79
C ALA A 356 -8.07 4.40 -2.97
N ARG A 357 -6.94 5.09 -3.13
CA ARG A 357 -5.90 4.76 -4.13
C ARG A 357 -5.34 3.36 -3.90
N PHE A 358 -5.03 3.00 -2.66
CA PHE A 358 -4.58 1.66 -2.30
C PHE A 358 -5.61 0.59 -2.68
N GLN A 359 -6.88 0.79 -2.32
CA GLN A 359 -7.95 -0.16 -2.65
C GLN A 359 -8.16 -0.34 -4.16
N ALA A 360 -7.96 0.71 -4.95
CA ALA A 360 -7.99 0.64 -6.40
C ALA A 360 -6.80 -0.17 -6.98
N LEU A 361 -5.62 -0.06 -6.37
CA LEU A 361 -4.41 -0.78 -6.80
C LEU A 361 -4.46 -2.27 -6.48
N VAL A 362 -4.92 -2.64 -5.29
CA VAL A 362 -4.94 -4.03 -4.81
C VAL A 362 -6.29 -4.40 -4.17
N PRO A 363 -7.37 -4.51 -4.96
CA PRO A 363 -8.70 -4.76 -4.44
C PRO A 363 -8.79 -6.09 -3.67
N GLY A 364 -9.51 -6.08 -2.55
CA GLY A 364 -9.77 -7.26 -1.72
C GLY A 364 -8.58 -7.76 -0.88
N LYS A 365 -7.47 -7.01 -0.83
CA LYS A 365 -6.32 -7.36 0.02
C LYS A 365 -6.66 -7.21 1.50
N ARG A 366 -6.14 -8.09 2.36
CA ARG A 366 -6.20 -7.93 3.82
C ARG A 366 -5.29 -6.78 4.23
N VAL A 367 -5.82 -5.84 5.02
CA VAL A 367 -5.10 -4.61 5.38
C VAL A 367 -4.93 -4.50 6.88
N LEU A 368 -3.73 -4.21 7.33
CA LEU A 368 -3.47 -3.68 8.66
C LEU A 368 -3.14 -2.19 8.53
N LEU A 369 -3.87 -1.30 9.20
CA LEU A 369 -3.53 0.11 9.15
C LEU A 369 -2.41 0.40 10.15
N GLY A 370 -1.31 0.95 9.67
CA GLY A 370 -0.21 1.41 10.49
C GLY A 370 -0.54 2.70 11.22
N ILE A 371 -0.29 2.73 12.52
CA ILE A 371 -0.56 3.84 13.44
C ILE A 371 0.75 4.26 14.10
N TYR A 372 1.31 5.37 13.64
CA TYR A 372 2.49 6.00 14.26
C TYR A 372 2.07 6.82 15.47
N MET A 373 2.70 6.55 16.62
CA MET A 373 2.55 7.34 17.86
C MET A 373 3.69 8.38 18.03
N TRP A 374 4.57 8.48 17.04
CA TRP A 374 5.64 9.47 16.89
C TRP A 374 5.82 9.75 15.40
N ASP A 375 6.05 11.02 15.01
CA ASP A 375 6.32 11.36 13.62
C ASP A 375 7.80 11.08 13.30
N PHE A 376 8.09 9.86 12.84
CA PHE A 376 9.42 9.44 12.43
C PHE A 376 9.92 10.15 11.16
N GLY A 377 9.00 10.62 10.30
CA GLY A 377 9.36 11.37 9.10
C GLY A 377 9.95 12.74 9.42
N THR A 378 9.42 13.42 10.46
CA THR A 378 9.91 14.74 10.88
C THR A 378 10.67 14.75 12.22
N ASN A 379 10.83 13.60 12.87
CA ASN A 379 11.47 13.39 14.17
C ASN A 379 10.84 14.22 15.30
N LYS A 380 9.51 14.23 15.38
CA LYS A 380 8.75 15.06 16.33
C LYS A 380 7.55 14.29 16.91
N PRO A 381 6.97 14.77 18.04
CA PRO A 381 5.69 14.25 18.51
C PRO A 381 4.62 14.42 17.43
N ILE A 382 3.80 13.38 17.23
CA ILE A 382 2.61 13.50 16.38
C ILE A 382 1.57 14.41 17.07
N PRO A 383 0.98 15.39 16.36
CA PRO A 383 -0.11 16.19 16.91
C PRO A 383 -1.30 15.32 17.35
N LEU A 384 -1.87 15.60 18.53
CA LEU A 384 -2.94 14.78 19.11
C LEU A 384 -4.22 14.74 18.28
N ASP A 385 -4.54 15.80 17.56
CA ASP A 385 -5.68 15.85 16.63
C ASP A 385 -5.48 14.88 15.46
N LEU A 386 -4.26 14.76 14.94
CA LEU A 386 -3.92 13.77 13.92
C LEU A 386 -3.88 12.34 14.48
N MET A 387 -3.41 12.17 15.73
CA MET A 387 -3.47 10.88 16.43
C MET A 387 -4.91 10.39 16.60
N LYS A 388 -5.82 11.27 17.03
CA LYS A 388 -7.26 11.01 17.11
C LYS A 388 -7.84 10.65 15.74
N LYS A 389 -7.54 11.47 14.72
CA LYS A 389 -8.04 11.27 13.35
C LYS A 389 -7.71 9.87 12.83
N GLN A 390 -6.45 9.43 12.93
CA GLN A 390 -6.05 8.12 12.41
C GLN A 390 -6.70 6.97 13.19
N CYS A 391 -6.81 7.05 14.52
CA CYS A 391 -7.46 6.02 15.34
C CYS A 391 -8.97 5.94 15.10
N ASP A 392 -9.67 7.08 15.01
CA ASP A 392 -11.11 7.11 14.76
C ASP A 392 -11.45 6.56 13.37
N LEU A 393 -10.68 6.94 12.34
CA LEU A 393 -10.82 6.38 10.99
C LEU A 393 -10.51 4.88 10.97
N ALA A 394 -9.47 4.45 11.66
CA ALA A 394 -9.12 3.03 11.75
C ALA A 394 -10.23 2.20 12.39
N LEU A 395 -10.79 2.64 13.52
CA LEU A 395 -11.89 1.95 14.19
C LEU A 395 -13.16 1.91 13.32
N LYS A 396 -13.48 3.01 12.63
CA LYS A 396 -14.56 3.05 11.66
C LYS A 396 -14.34 2.02 10.54
N TRP A 397 -13.17 2.01 9.93
CA TRP A 397 -12.84 1.08 8.84
C TRP A 397 -12.78 -0.37 9.28
N LEU A 398 -12.35 -0.64 10.51
CA LEU A 398 -12.38 -1.98 11.10
C LEU A 398 -13.83 -2.48 11.22
N ARG A 399 -14.73 -1.65 11.76
CA ARG A 399 -16.16 -1.98 11.89
C ARG A 399 -16.85 -2.13 10.54
N GLU A 400 -16.40 -1.39 9.53
CA GLU A 400 -16.87 -1.49 8.13
C GLU A 400 -16.25 -2.68 7.37
N GLY A 401 -15.30 -3.41 7.95
CA GLY A 401 -14.60 -4.51 7.29
C GLY A 401 -13.64 -4.07 6.17
N LYS A 402 -13.28 -2.78 6.13
CA LYS A 402 -12.33 -2.21 5.15
C LYS A 402 -10.88 -2.52 5.50
N ILE A 403 -10.57 -2.64 6.79
CA ILE A 403 -9.28 -3.12 7.31
C ILE A 403 -9.52 -4.31 8.24
N GLU A 404 -8.54 -5.19 8.36
CA GLU A 404 -8.57 -6.36 9.25
C GLU A 404 -8.09 -6.02 10.67
N GLY A 405 -7.29 -4.96 10.81
CA GLY A 405 -6.66 -4.58 12.06
C GLY A 405 -5.81 -3.32 12.00
N MET A 406 -5.19 -3.00 13.14
CA MET A 406 -4.37 -1.80 13.36
C MET A 406 -3.02 -2.19 13.96
N ILE A 407 -1.95 -1.50 13.59
CA ILE A 407 -0.61 -1.73 14.14
C ILE A 407 -0.10 -0.46 14.80
N PHE A 408 0.09 -0.47 16.11
CA PHE A 408 0.67 0.65 16.86
C PHE A 408 2.19 0.57 16.87
N LEU A 409 2.87 1.63 16.44
CA LEU A 409 4.34 1.72 16.40
C LEU A 409 4.86 2.72 17.43
N ALA A 410 5.77 2.36 18.36
CA ALA A 410 6.41 1.05 18.62
C ALA A 410 6.53 0.77 20.13
N THR A 411 6.79 -0.49 20.50
CA THR A 411 7.15 -0.88 21.88
C THR A 411 8.29 -0.03 22.45
N ASN A 412 9.26 0.34 21.60
CA ASN A 412 10.44 1.12 21.98
C ASN A 412 10.16 2.56 22.40
N ILE A 413 8.92 3.06 22.31
CA ILE A 413 8.57 4.42 22.76
C ILE A 413 7.48 4.41 23.85
N CYS A 414 7.00 3.23 24.23
CA CYS A 414 5.83 3.11 25.09
C CYS A 414 6.09 3.50 26.56
N ASP A 415 7.36 3.65 26.96
CA ASP A 415 7.79 4.04 28.31
C ASP A 415 8.40 5.43 28.32
N MET A 416 8.13 6.32 27.35
CA MET A 416 8.83 7.60 27.18
C MET A 416 8.04 8.86 27.59
N ASP A 417 6.88 8.72 28.22
CA ASP A 417 6.00 9.85 28.60
C ASP A 417 5.59 10.73 27.38
N ILE A 418 5.34 10.06 26.24
CA ILE A 418 4.90 10.71 25.00
C ILE A 418 3.38 10.81 25.01
N GLU A 419 2.85 12.02 24.88
CA GLU A 419 1.42 12.32 24.97
C GLU A 419 0.56 11.47 24.02
N ALA A 420 1.01 11.26 22.77
CA ALA A 420 0.31 10.44 21.80
C ALA A 420 0.29 8.94 22.17
N VAL A 421 1.34 8.43 22.83
CA VAL A 421 1.40 7.05 23.33
C VAL A 421 0.42 6.87 24.49
N ASP A 422 0.43 7.80 25.45
CA ASP A 422 -0.46 7.74 26.60
C ASP A 422 -1.92 7.84 26.17
N TRP A 423 -2.23 8.77 25.25
CA TRP A 423 -3.55 8.87 24.65
C TRP A 423 -3.97 7.59 23.92
N ALA A 424 -3.07 6.98 23.14
CA ALA A 424 -3.35 5.73 22.43
C ALA A 424 -3.62 4.56 23.39
N ARG A 425 -2.88 4.49 24.50
CA ARG A 425 -3.05 3.48 25.55
C ARG A 425 -4.45 3.57 26.16
N ASP A 426 -4.87 4.77 26.52
CA ASP A 426 -6.21 5.02 27.08
C ASP A 426 -7.29 4.70 26.05
N TRP A 427 -7.11 5.13 24.79
CA TRP A 427 -8.05 4.81 23.71
C TRP A 427 -8.19 3.29 23.48
N ILE A 428 -7.09 2.54 23.48
CA ILE A 428 -7.09 1.07 23.38
C ILE A 428 -7.80 0.43 24.58
N ALA A 429 -7.66 0.98 25.78
CA ALA A 429 -8.38 0.51 26.96
C ALA A 429 -9.89 0.73 26.80
N ASP A 430 -10.30 1.90 26.31
CA ASP A 430 -11.70 2.29 26.17
C ASP A 430 -12.44 1.46 25.12
N VAL A 431 -11.85 1.24 23.94
CA VAL A 431 -12.56 0.59 22.81
C VAL A 431 -12.21 -0.89 22.64
N GLY A 432 -11.15 -1.37 23.28
CA GLY A 432 -10.55 -2.66 22.96
C GLY A 432 -11.47 -3.86 23.21
N ASP A 433 -12.36 -3.77 24.20
CA ASP A 433 -13.24 -4.88 24.58
C ASP A 433 -14.60 -4.82 23.86
N GLU A 434 -14.79 -3.83 22.99
CA GLU A 434 -15.99 -3.74 22.16
C GLU A 434 -16.05 -4.86 21.11
N PRO A 435 -17.22 -5.47 20.85
CA PRO A 435 -17.36 -6.53 19.87
C PRO A 435 -17.32 -6.00 18.43
N ILE A 436 -16.69 -6.74 17.53
CA ILE A 436 -16.71 -6.52 16.08
C ILE A 436 -17.34 -7.70 15.33
N LYS A 437 -17.92 -7.44 14.16
CA LYS A 437 -18.51 -8.49 13.32
C LYS A 437 -17.39 -9.36 12.74
N LYS A 438 -17.63 -10.68 12.69
CA LYS A 438 -16.72 -11.65 12.06
C LYS A 438 -16.57 -11.40 10.57
#